data_AF-A0A074M4F1-F1
#
_entry.id   AF-A0A074M4F1-F1
#
_cell.length_a   1.000
_cell.length_b   1.000
_cell.length_c   1.000
_cell.angle_alpha   90.00
_cell.angle_beta   90.00
_cell.angle_gamma   90.00
#
_symmetry.space_group_name_H-M   'P 1'
#
loop_
_entity.id
_entity.type
_entity.pdbx_description
1 polymer ?
#
loop_
_entity_poly.entity_id
_entity_poly.type
_entity_poly.pdbx_seq_one_letter_code
_entity_poly.pdbx_strand_id
1 'polypeptide(L)'
;MRNVKTAILLVSGSAMLAACGGSGIFNRDRPDEFAVQRQAPLVIPPDFTLSPPAPGAPREAEGTAQQQALDALFGGPAPRSEIETSALDRAGAAAPSIRSQIGDEDTNTVAKGRVTRDIIAAPEGDGQNASTVIPS
;
A
#
# COMPACT_ATOMS: atom_id res chain seq x y z
N MET A 1 -6.12 55.90 65.88
CA MET A 1 -6.23 56.15 64.43
C MET A 1 -5.36 55.25 63.54
N ARG A 2 -4.20 54.76 63.99
CA ARG A 2 -3.31 53.92 63.16
C ARG A 2 -3.91 52.55 62.83
N ASN A 3 -4.55 51.90 63.81
CA ASN A 3 -5.13 50.55 63.64
C ASN A 3 -6.39 50.52 62.75
N VAL A 4 -7.11 51.65 62.66
CA VAL A 4 -8.30 51.79 61.81
C VAL A 4 -7.91 51.86 60.34
N LYS A 5 -6.81 52.57 60.02
CA LYS A 5 -6.28 52.64 58.65
C LYS A 5 -5.80 51.26 58.17
N THR A 6 -5.16 50.48 59.03
CA THR A 6 -4.72 49.11 58.71
C THR A 6 -5.91 48.16 58.51
N ALA A 7 -6.95 48.26 59.35
CA ALA A 7 -8.15 47.44 59.21
C ALA A 7 -8.91 47.72 57.90
N ILE A 8 -9.02 48.99 57.50
CA ILE A 8 -9.65 49.38 56.22
C ILE A 8 -8.87 48.83 55.03
N LEU A 9 -7.54 48.88 55.07
CA LEU A 9 -6.68 48.32 54.00
C LEU A 9 -6.80 46.79 53.89
N LEU A 10 -6.93 46.09 55.02
CA LEU A 10 -7.05 44.64 55.04
C LEU A 10 -8.42 44.18 54.54
N VAL A 11 -9.49 44.88 54.91
CA VAL A 11 -10.85 44.61 54.44
C VAL A 11 -11.00 44.91 52.94
N SER A 12 -10.45 46.03 52.45
CA SER A 12 -10.51 46.35 51.02
C SER A 12 -9.69 45.37 50.17
N GLY A 13 -8.51 44.96 50.65
CA GLY A 13 -7.69 43.94 49.99
C GLY A 13 -8.38 42.59 49.91
N SER A 14 -9.05 42.17 51.00
CA SER A 14 -9.77 40.89 51.06
C SER A 14 -11.01 40.89 50.14
N ALA A 15 -11.72 42.02 50.04
CA ALA A 15 -12.86 42.19 49.14
C ALA A 15 -12.46 42.15 47.66
N MET A 16 -11.32 42.74 47.29
CA MET A 16 -10.79 42.64 45.91
C MET A 16 -10.32 41.24 45.55
N LEU A 17 -9.77 40.47 46.50
CA LEU A 17 -9.41 39.07 46.27
C LEU A 17 -10.63 38.15 46.13
N ALA A 18 -11.70 38.40 46.90
CA ALA A 18 -12.95 37.65 46.80
C ALA A 18 -13.68 37.86 45.46
N ALA A 19 -13.49 39.02 44.81
CA ALA A 19 -14.08 39.32 43.51
C ALA A 19 -13.53 38.45 42.36
N CYS A 20 -12.29 37.94 42.48
CA CYS A 20 -11.72 36.95 41.56
C CYS A 20 -11.96 35.50 42.01
N GLY A 21 -12.62 35.28 43.15
CA GLY A 21 -12.70 33.98 43.84
C GLY A 21 -14.02 33.22 43.70
N GLY A 22 -15.06 33.76 43.08
CA GLY A 22 -16.32 33.03 43.03
C GLY A 22 -17.49 33.74 42.36
N SER A 23 -17.56 33.65 41.04
CA SER A 23 -18.83 33.60 40.33
C SER A 23 -18.63 32.87 39.00
N GLY A 24 -19.23 31.68 38.87
CA GLY A 24 -19.32 30.98 37.58
C GLY A 24 -18.82 29.54 37.49
N ILE A 25 -18.63 28.81 38.60
CA ILE A 25 -18.37 27.35 38.52
C ILE A 25 -19.65 26.52 38.31
N PHE A 26 -20.82 27.06 38.69
CA PHE A 26 -22.13 26.38 38.56
C PHE A 26 -22.98 26.86 37.38
N ASN A 27 -22.43 27.69 36.50
CA ASN A 27 -23.09 28.13 35.26
C ASN A 27 -22.05 28.33 34.16
N ARG A 28 -21.13 27.38 34.06
CA ARG A 28 -20.29 27.24 32.87
C ARG A 28 -21.09 26.37 31.94
N ASP A 29 -21.51 26.91 30.79
CA ASP A 29 -21.75 26.06 29.62
C ASP A 29 -20.42 25.34 29.36
N ARG A 30 -20.27 24.16 29.98
CA ARG A 30 -19.18 23.25 29.70
C ARG A 30 -19.39 22.88 28.22
N PRO A 31 -18.44 23.18 27.33
CA PRO A 31 -18.59 22.79 25.94
C PRO A 31 -18.76 21.28 25.92
N ASP A 32 -19.93 20.83 25.48
CA ASP A 32 -20.33 19.43 25.49
C ASP A 32 -19.35 18.62 24.64
N GLU A 33 -18.42 17.92 25.29
CA GLU A 33 -17.44 17.05 24.65
C GLU A 33 -18.04 15.88 23.88
N PHE A 34 -19.34 15.62 24.04
CA PHE A 34 -20.13 14.64 23.28
C PHE A 34 -21.12 15.28 22.30
N ALA A 35 -21.07 16.59 22.11
CA ALA A 35 -21.81 17.25 21.05
C ALA A 35 -21.23 16.79 19.70
N VAL A 36 -21.86 15.76 19.14
CA VAL A 36 -21.55 15.24 17.81
C VAL A 36 -21.87 16.34 16.81
N GLN A 37 -20.84 17.08 16.41
CA GLN A 37 -20.91 17.92 15.23
C GLN A 37 -21.32 17.03 14.06
N ARG A 38 -22.24 17.51 13.22
CA ARG A 38 -22.62 16.78 12.00
C ARG A 38 -21.38 16.64 11.15
N GLN A 39 -20.77 15.46 11.17
CA GLN A 39 -19.66 15.14 10.30
C GLN A 39 -20.15 15.38 8.87
N ALA A 40 -19.39 16.16 8.10
CA ALA A 40 -19.69 16.32 6.68
C ALA A 40 -19.91 14.92 6.09
N PRO A 41 -20.97 14.70 5.30
CA PRO A 41 -21.25 13.38 4.75
C PRO A 41 -19.97 12.83 4.13
N LEU A 42 -19.58 11.61 4.50
CA LEU A 42 -18.55 10.89 3.76
C LEU A 42 -19.12 10.63 2.38
N VAL A 43 -18.85 11.54 1.45
CA VAL A 43 -19.07 11.33 0.03
C VAL A 43 -18.03 10.31 -0.38
N ILE A 44 -18.40 9.03 -0.35
CA ILE A 44 -17.74 8.04 -1.18
C ILE A 44 -18.02 8.52 -2.60
N PRO A 45 -17.01 8.98 -3.36
CA PRO A 45 -17.22 9.34 -4.75
C PRO A 45 -17.88 8.13 -5.42
N PRO A 46 -18.99 8.31 -6.17
CA PRO A 46 -19.75 7.20 -6.74
C PRO A 46 -18.95 6.35 -7.73
N ASP A 47 -17.73 6.78 -8.06
CA ASP A 47 -16.94 6.26 -9.14
C ASP A 47 -15.51 5.98 -8.66
N PHE A 48 -15.30 4.82 -8.02
CA PHE A 48 -14.06 4.10 -8.28
C PHE A 48 -14.18 3.53 -9.71
N THR A 49 -13.97 4.36 -10.73
CA THR A 49 -13.83 3.91 -12.12
C THR A 49 -12.48 3.25 -12.35
N LEU A 50 -11.96 2.53 -11.36
CA LEU A 50 -10.97 1.50 -11.65
C LEU A 50 -11.76 0.41 -12.35
N SER A 51 -11.66 0.39 -13.67
CA SER A 51 -12.17 -0.72 -14.48
C SER A 51 -11.71 -2.01 -13.80
N PRO A 52 -12.63 -2.89 -13.37
CA PRO A 52 -12.25 -4.16 -12.79
C PRO A 52 -11.27 -4.84 -13.75
N PRO A 53 -10.18 -5.44 -13.25
CA PRO A 53 -9.26 -6.16 -14.11
C PRO A 53 -10.05 -7.20 -14.89
N ALA A 54 -9.85 -7.26 -16.20
CA ALA A 54 -10.62 -8.15 -17.05
C ALA A 54 -10.49 -9.60 -16.54
N PRO A 55 -11.59 -10.37 -16.43
CA PRO A 55 -11.53 -11.76 -16.00
C PRO A 55 -10.56 -12.56 -16.87
N GLY A 56 -9.53 -13.15 -16.26
CA GLY A 56 -8.50 -13.92 -16.97
C GLY A 56 -7.34 -13.09 -17.52
N ALA A 57 -7.39 -11.76 -17.44
CA ALA A 57 -6.21 -10.95 -17.71
C ALA A 57 -5.13 -11.29 -16.68
N PRO A 58 -3.88 -11.47 -17.12
CA PRO A 58 -2.82 -11.77 -16.19
C PRO A 58 -2.63 -10.61 -15.23
N ARG A 59 -2.39 -10.97 -13.96
CA ARG A 59 -2.00 -9.98 -12.98
C ARG A 59 -0.62 -9.45 -13.33
N GLU A 60 -0.52 -8.16 -13.63
CA GLU A 60 0.75 -7.45 -13.68
C GLU A 60 1.35 -7.39 -12.26
N ALA A 61 2.01 -8.46 -11.87
CA ALA A 61 2.74 -8.53 -10.62
C ALA A 61 4.13 -9.04 -10.96
N GLU A 62 5.01 -8.16 -11.41
CA GLU A 62 6.36 -8.55 -11.79
C GLU A 62 7.38 -7.41 -11.60
N GLY A 63 8.05 -7.48 -10.45
CA GLY A 63 9.21 -6.68 -10.10
C GLY A 63 8.87 -5.25 -9.71
N THR A 64 9.74 -4.62 -8.91
CA THR A 64 9.64 -3.17 -8.70
C THR A 64 10.08 -2.44 -9.97
N ALA A 65 9.60 -1.22 -10.20
CA ALA A 65 10.02 -0.41 -11.37
C ALA A 65 11.54 -0.25 -11.45
N GLN A 66 12.22 -0.22 -10.30
CA GLN A 66 13.68 -0.18 -10.21
C GLN A 66 14.32 -1.46 -10.77
N GLN A 67 13.74 -2.64 -10.49
CA GLN A 67 14.26 -3.91 -11.00
C GLN A 67 14.09 -4.02 -12.52
N GLN A 68 12.96 -3.58 -13.06
CA GLN A 68 12.73 -3.53 -14.51
C GLN A 68 13.72 -2.58 -15.20
N ALA A 69 14.01 -1.43 -14.59
CA ALA A 69 15.01 -0.51 -15.10
C ALA A 69 16.42 -1.12 -15.10
N LEU A 70 16.81 -1.84 -14.04
CA LEU A 70 18.11 -2.52 -13.99
C LEU A 70 18.24 -3.61 -15.05
N ASP A 71 17.18 -4.38 -15.31
CA ASP A 71 17.17 -5.39 -16.36
C ASP A 71 17.24 -4.76 -17.76
N ALA A 72 16.53 -3.65 -17.99
CA ALA A 72 16.65 -2.91 -19.25
C ALA A 72 18.04 -2.29 -19.48
N LEU A 73 18.72 -1.86 -18.41
CA LEU A 73 20.05 -1.24 -18.48
C LEU A 73 21.19 -2.26 -18.58
N PHE A 74 21.06 -3.41 -17.94
CA PHE A 74 22.16 -4.38 -17.76
C PHE A 74 21.84 -5.81 -18.21
N GLY A 75 20.59 -6.14 -18.51
CA GLY A 75 20.11 -7.47 -18.93
C GLY A 75 20.34 -7.77 -20.41
N GLY A 76 21.45 -7.30 -20.97
CA GLY A 76 21.81 -7.51 -22.37
C GLY A 76 21.78 -8.99 -22.79
N PRO A 77 21.77 -9.29 -24.10
CA PRO A 77 21.58 -10.64 -24.61
C PRO A 77 22.60 -11.61 -24.01
N ALA A 78 22.12 -12.55 -23.19
CA ALA A 78 22.96 -13.63 -22.72
C ALA A 78 23.38 -14.51 -23.92
N PRO A 79 24.64 -14.94 -24.00
CA PRO A 79 25.05 -15.90 -25.02
C PRO A 79 24.22 -17.17 -24.88
N ARG A 80 23.61 -17.60 -25.99
CA ARG A 80 22.78 -18.80 -26.04
C ARG A 80 23.66 -20.02 -25.74
N SER A 81 23.19 -20.89 -24.85
CA SER A 81 23.95 -22.10 -24.50
C SER A 81 23.88 -23.13 -25.63
N GLU A 82 24.89 -23.99 -25.76
CA GLU A 82 24.88 -25.08 -26.75
C GLU A 82 23.67 -26.02 -26.57
N ILE A 83 23.25 -26.23 -25.32
CA ILE A 83 22.06 -27.03 -25.00
C ILE A 83 20.80 -26.37 -25.57
N GLU A 84 20.66 -25.06 -25.42
CA GLU A 84 19.53 -24.31 -25.95
C GLU A 84 19.45 -24.42 -27.48
N THR A 85 20.57 -24.26 -28.17
CA THR A 85 20.64 -24.44 -29.63
C THR A 85 20.24 -25.86 -30.02
N SER A 86 20.78 -26.88 -29.34
CA SER A 86 20.43 -28.29 -29.62
C SER A 86 18.95 -28.62 -29.34
N ALA A 87 18.34 -27.93 -28.38
CA ALA A 87 16.93 -28.10 -28.06
C ALA A 87 16.07 -27.43 -29.14
N LEU A 88 16.47 -26.26 -29.62
CA LEU A 88 15.81 -25.55 -30.72
C LEU A 88 15.88 -26.35 -32.03
N ASP A 89 17.04 -26.94 -32.34
CA ASP A 89 17.23 -27.78 -33.51
C ASP A 89 16.30 -29.01 -33.48
N ARG A 90 16.10 -29.61 -32.30
CA ARG A 90 15.17 -30.73 -32.09
C ARG A 90 13.70 -30.30 -32.11
N ALA A 91 13.39 -29.07 -31.72
CA ALA A 91 12.03 -28.53 -31.72
C ALA A 91 11.48 -28.30 -33.14
N GLY A 92 12.35 -28.19 -34.14
CA GLY A 92 11.98 -28.08 -35.55
C GLY A 92 11.58 -26.67 -35.98
N ALA A 93 11.00 -26.57 -37.18
CA ALA A 93 10.64 -25.28 -37.78
C ALA A 93 9.35 -24.70 -37.18
N ALA A 94 9.39 -23.42 -36.81
CA ALA A 94 8.21 -22.71 -36.34
C ALA A 94 7.19 -22.48 -37.47
N ALA A 95 5.90 -22.47 -37.13
CA ALA A 95 4.84 -22.13 -38.07
C ALA A 95 5.00 -20.68 -38.58
N PRO A 96 4.80 -20.40 -39.88
CA PRO A 96 4.99 -19.06 -40.45
C PRO A 96 4.17 -17.96 -39.78
N SER A 97 2.96 -18.30 -39.29
CA SER A 97 2.03 -17.36 -38.65
C SER A 97 2.25 -17.17 -37.14
N ILE A 98 3.20 -17.86 -36.52
CA ILE A 98 3.30 -17.91 -35.06
C ILE A 98 3.55 -16.53 -34.45
N ARG A 99 4.32 -15.66 -35.13
CA ARG A 99 4.61 -14.30 -34.65
C ARG A 99 3.39 -13.39 -34.71
N SER A 100 2.50 -13.63 -35.67
CA SER A 100 1.23 -12.91 -35.78
C SER A 100 0.20 -13.37 -34.74
N GLN A 101 0.24 -14.64 -34.33
CA GLN A 101 -0.67 -15.17 -33.32
C GLN A 101 -0.22 -14.82 -31.89
N ILE A 102 1.09 -14.90 -31.59
CA ILE A 102 1.62 -14.59 -30.26
C ILE A 102 1.65 -13.08 -30.00
N GLY A 103 1.86 -12.27 -31.05
CA GLY A 103 1.90 -10.81 -30.96
C GLY A 103 0.54 -10.13 -31.19
N ASP A 104 -0.55 -10.89 -31.14
CA ASP A 104 -1.91 -10.35 -31.24
C ASP A 104 -2.29 -9.59 -29.96
N GLU A 105 -3.01 -8.49 -30.08
CA GLU A 105 -3.36 -7.61 -28.95
C GLU A 105 -4.23 -8.35 -27.90
N ASP A 106 -5.06 -9.27 -28.36
CA ASP A 106 -5.92 -10.08 -27.50
C ASP A 106 -5.13 -11.20 -26.77
N THR A 107 -3.88 -11.46 -27.17
CA THR A 107 -3.03 -12.48 -26.55
C THR A 107 -2.28 -11.91 -25.35
N ASN A 108 -2.83 -12.18 -24.18
CA ASN A 108 -2.21 -11.80 -22.92
C ASN A 108 -0.92 -12.60 -22.67
N THR A 109 0.21 -11.92 -22.48
CA THR A 109 1.51 -12.54 -22.14
C THR A 109 2.03 -12.04 -20.79
N VAL A 110 2.85 -12.86 -20.12
CA VAL A 110 3.44 -12.51 -18.82
C VAL A 110 4.89 -12.93 -18.76
N ALA A 111 5.76 -12.04 -18.29
CA ALA A 111 7.21 -12.24 -18.26
C ALA A 111 7.64 -13.02 -17.01
N LYS A 112 7.40 -14.34 -17.00
CA LYS A 112 7.75 -15.23 -15.87
C LYS A 112 9.25 -15.54 -15.74
N GLY A 113 10.12 -14.92 -16.53
CA GLY A 113 11.54 -15.27 -16.61
C GLY A 113 12.27 -15.34 -15.27
N ARG A 114 11.98 -14.42 -14.33
CA ARG A 114 12.55 -14.47 -12.97
C ARG A 114 12.03 -15.65 -12.16
N VAL A 115 10.71 -15.87 -12.15
CA VAL A 115 10.10 -17.01 -11.45
C VAL A 115 10.66 -18.32 -11.99
N THR A 116 10.78 -18.43 -13.31
CA THR A 116 11.39 -19.60 -13.96
C THR A 116 12.85 -19.78 -13.53
N ARG A 117 13.64 -18.70 -13.48
CA ARG A 117 15.03 -18.74 -13.01
C ARG A 117 15.13 -19.15 -11.54
N ASP A 118 14.28 -18.60 -10.69
CA ASP A 118 14.24 -18.90 -9.26
C ASP A 118 13.86 -20.37 -9.02
N ILE A 119 12.91 -20.90 -9.79
CA ILE A 119 12.54 -22.33 -9.76
C ILE A 119 13.70 -23.22 -10.20
N ILE A 120 14.39 -22.86 -11.31
CA ILE A 120 15.53 -23.64 -11.81
C ILE A 120 16.70 -23.64 -10.81
N ALA A 121 16.90 -22.53 -10.11
CA ALA A 121 17.95 -22.40 -9.11
C ALA A 121 17.57 -22.95 -7.72
N ALA A 122 16.30 -23.33 -7.51
CA ALA A 122 15.82 -23.81 -6.23
C ALA A 122 16.41 -25.19 -5.91
N PRO A 123 16.83 -25.45 -4.66
CA PRO A 123 17.18 -26.79 -4.21
C PRO A 123 16.01 -27.76 -4.34
N GLU A 124 16.30 -29.03 -4.59
CA GLU A 124 15.31 -30.10 -4.59
C GLU A 124 14.72 -30.28 -3.19
N GLY A 125 13.39 -30.23 -3.07
CA GLY A 125 12.67 -30.44 -1.81
C GLY A 125 11.34 -29.71 -1.75
N ASP A 126 10.59 -29.94 -0.68
CA ASP A 126 9.37 -29.18 -0.41
C ASP A 126 9.71 -27.70 -0.17
N GLY A 127 9.00 -26.81 -0.85
CA GLY A 127 9.12 -25.38 -0.60
C GLY A 127 8.41 -25.00 0.70
N GLN A 128 8.83 -23.92 1.37
CA GLN A 128 8.18 -23.43 2.60
C GLN A 128 6.66 -23.22 2.45
N ASN A 129 6.18 -22.96 1.23
CA ASN A 129 4.79 -22.64 0.93
C ASN A 129 4.07 -23.70 0.08
N ALA A 130 4.74 -24.77 -0.37
CA ALA A 130 4.13 -25.79 -1.23
C ALA A 130 4.86 -27.13 -1.13
N SER A 131 4.10 -28.19 -0.83
CA SER A 131 4.53 -29.59 -0.92
C SER A 131 3.60 -30.33 -1.89
N THR A 132 4.17 -31.19 -2.74
CA THR A 132 3.40 -32.04 -3.65
C THR A 132 3.42 -33.47 -3.13
N VAL A 133 2.26 -33.96 -2.68
CA VAL A 133 2.08 -35.37 -2.33
C VAL A 133 1.52 -36.10 -3.55
N ILE A 134 2.19 -37.16 -3.98
CA ILE A 134 1.65 -38.06 -5.02
C ILE A 134 0.57 -38.91 -4.34
N PRO A 135 -0.71 -38.81 -4.73
CA PRO A 135 -1.74 -39.68 -4.19
C PRO A 135 -1.49 -41.11 -4.64
N SER A 136 -1.52 -42.04 -3.67
CA SER A 136 -1.40 -43.49 -3.87
C SER A 136 -2.65 -44.09 -4.50
#